data_AF-A0AAE0L9D7-F1
#
_entry.id   AF-A0AAE0L9D7-F1
#
_cell.length_a   1.000
_cell.length_b   1.000
_cell.length_c   1.000
_cell.angle_alpha   90.00
_cell.angle_beta   90.00
_cell.angle_gamma   90.00
#
_symmetry.space_group_name_H-M   'P 1'
#
loop_
_entity.id
_entity.type
_entity.pdbx_description
1 polymer ?
#
loop_
_entity_poly.entity_id
_entity_poly.type
_entity_poly.pdbx_seq_one_letter_code
_entity_poly.pdbx_strand_id
1 'polypeptide(L)'
;MSIQYDYYLRRARLLRARHGSARHGITVSTLEPRCSFIEYWQAQGFALEDESGRTFFGRATHFVSHAWHTEYSQTVDASTGALEPAEDAAYLYLDIFVINQHCPPWHTPGVGPEEVLGRAITAAQAVLLVLTPWSAPVALTRVWCLYEITITIQLSTPLQVNGNKS
;
A
#
# COMPACT_ATOMS: atom_id res chain seq x y z
N MET A 1 3.05 -20.55 -9.31
CA MET A 1 2.00 -19.61 -8.88
C MET A 1 2.63 -18.68 -7.84
N SER A 2 3.27 -17.60 -8.28
CA SER A 2 4.17 -16.78 -7.44
C SER A 2 4.09 -15.32 -7.88
N ILE A 3 2.92 -14.70 -7.74
CA ILE A 3 2.75 -13.29 -8.10
C ILE A 3 1.83 -12.53 -7.13
N GLN A 4 1.86 -12.84 -5.85
CA GLN A 4 1.07 -12.11 -4.85
C GLN A 4 1.83 -10.95 -4.18
N TYR A 5 3.11 -10.78 -4.49
CA TYR A 5 4.01 -9.93 -3.70
C TYR A 5 4.81 -8.92 -4.52
N ASP A 6 4.46 -8.67 -5.80
CA ASP A 6 5.26 -7.81 -6.68
C ASP A 6 4.48 -6.68 -7.36
N TYR A 7 3.20 -6.48 -7.01
CA TYR A 7 2.34 -5.52 -7.70
C TYR A 7 1.97 -4.34 -6.83
N TYR A 8 2.22 -3.14 -7.33
CA TYR A 8 2.23 -1.94 -6.50
C TYR A 8 1.79 -0.72 -7.27
N LEU A 9 1.12 0.21 -6.59
CA LEU A 9 0.42 1.27 -7.29
C LEU A 9 1.34 2.45 -7.57
N ARG A 10 1.52 2.76 -8.86
CA ARG A 10 2.06 4.04 -9.31
C ARG A 10 0.92 5.05 -9.41
N ARG A 11 1.00 6.14 -8.64
CA ARG A 11 0.01 7.23 -8.55
C ARG A 11 -1.40 6.79 -8.12
N ALA A 12 -1.60 6.69 -6.80
CA ALA A 12 -2.93 6.62 -6.19
C ALA A 12 -3.90 7.77 -6.59
N ARG A 13 -3.38 8.85 -7.17
CA ARG A 13 -4.17 9.94 -7.77
C ARG A 13 -4.99 9.51 -9.00
N LEU A 14 -4.57 8.52 -9.80
CA LEU A 14 -5.34 8.07 -10.97
C LEU A 14 -6.53 7.17 -10.58
N LEU A 15 -6.43 6.43 -9.47
CA LEU A 15 -7.57 5.70 -8.90
C LEU A 15 -8.65 6.64 -8.35
N ARG A 16 -8.24 7.81 -7.83
CA ARG A 16 -9.16 8.86 -7.37
C ARG A 16 -10.11 9.32 -8.48
N ALA A 17 -9.66 9.32 -9.74
CA ALA A 17 -10.45 9.80 -10.88
C ALA A 17 -11.48 8.78 -11.40
N ARG A 18 -11.31 7.47 -11.14
CA ARG A 18 -12.17 6.42 -11.74
C ARG A 18 -13.05 5.65 -10.75
N HIS A 19 -12.66 5.49 -9.49
CA HIS A 19 -13.42 4.65 -8.52
C HIS A 19 -13.89 5.39 -7.27
N GLY A 20 -13.69 6.72 -7.23
CA GLY A 20 -13.94 7.50 -6.02
C GLY A 20 -12.91 7.17 -4.94
N SER A 21 -12.59 8.17 -4.13
CA SER A 21 -11.55 8.15 -3.10
C SER A 21 -11.82 7.20 -1.92
N ALA A 22 -12.67 6.19 -2.08
CA ALA A 22 -13.26 5.46 -0.97
C ALA A 22 -12.78 4.01 -0.94
N ARG A 23 -12.10 3.66 0.16
CA ARG A 23 -11.85 2.29 0.61
C ARG A 23 -13.07 1.36 0.46
N HIS A 24 -14.27 1.89 0.66
CA HIS A 24 -15.53 1.18 0.44
C HIS A 24 -15.67 0.63 -0.99
N GLY A 25 -15.33 1.42 -2.02
CA GLY A 25 -15.40 0.98 -3.42
C GLY A 25 -14.45 -0.18 -3.69
N ILE A 26 -13.23 -0.12 -3.17
CA ILE A 26 -12.25 -1.20 -3.27
C ILE A 26 -12.79 -2.48 -2.62
N THR A 27 -13.30 -2.39 -1.39
CA THR A 27 -13.83 -3.55 -0.66
C THR A 27 -15.04 -4.15 -1.36
N VAL A 28 -15.97 -3.34 -1.88
CA VAL A 28 -17.16 -3.83 -2.59
C VAL A 28 -16.79 -4.52 -3.89
N SER A 29 -15.91 -3.92 -4.70
CA SER A 29 -15.50 -4.50 -5.99
C SER A 29 -14.74 -5.82 -5.85
N THR A 30 -14.05 -6.02 -4.72
CA THR A 30 -13.23 -7.22 -4.47
C THR A 30 -13.95 -8.33 -3.70
N LEU A 31 -15.14 -8.05 -3.15
CA LEU A 31 -15.86 -8.96 -2.27
C LEU A 31 -16.32 -10.24 -2.98
N GLU A 32 -17.09 -10.09 -4.06
CA GLU A 32 -17.60 -11.22 -4.83
C GLU A 32 -16.49 -12.07 -5.47
N PRO A 33 -15.48 -11.50 -6.15
CA PRO A 33 -14.38 -12.30 -6.69
C PRO A 33 -13.39 -12.80 -5.62
N ARG A 34 -13.54 -12.34 -4.36
CA ARG A 34 -12.70 -12.72 -3.22
C ARG A 34 -11.20 -12.60 -3.52
N CYS A 35 -10.78 -11.49 -4.09
CA CYS A 35 -9.40 -11.24 -4.50
C CYS A 35 -8.88 -9.91 -3.96
N SER A 36 -7.58 -9.64 -4.13
CA SER A 36 -7.01 -8.32 -3.93
C SER A 36 -7.49 -7.33 -5.00
N PHE A 37 -7.33 -6.03 -4.77
CA PHE A 37 -7.73 -5.02 -5.76
C PHE A 37 -6.94 -5.14 -7.06
N ILE A 38 -5.67 -5.52 -6.96
CA ILE A 38 -4.81 -5.69 -8.13
C ILE A 38 -5.28 -6.85 -8.99
N GLU A 39 -5.57 -8.00 -8.36
CA GLU A 39 -6.13 -9.16 -9.06
C GLU A 39 -7.48 -8.81 -9.70
N TYR A 40 -8.34 -8.06 -8.99
CA TYR A 40 -9.58 -7.54 -9.56
C TYR A 40 -9.33 -6.67 -10.80
N TRP A 41 -8.44 -5.69 -10.71
CA TRP A 41 -8.13 -4.77 -11.80
C TRP A 41 -7.63 -5.50 -13.05
N GLN A 42 -6.72 -6.47 -12.85
CA GLN A 42 -6.20 -7.31 -13.92
C GLN A 42 -7.30 -8.16 -14.56
N ALA A 43 -8.17 -8.78 -13.74
CA ALA A 43 -9.27 -9.61 -14.22
C ALA A 43 -10.33 -8.81 -15.02
N GLN A 44 -10.52 -7.52 -14.72
CA GLN A 44 -11.42 -6.65 -15.49
C GLN A 44 -10.83 -6.22 -16.84
N GLY A 45 -9.57 -6.56 -17.14
CA GLY A 45 -8.91 -6.14 -18.38
C GLY A 45 -8.69 -4.63 -18.48
N PHE A 46 -8.61 -3.94 -17.34
CA PHE A 46 -8.31 -2.51 -17.34
C PHE A 46 -6.89 -2.24 -17.83
N ALA A 47 -6.69 -1.05 -18.40
CA ALA A 47 -5.38 -0.61 -18.86
C ALA A 47 -4.35 -0.78 -17.74
N LEU A 48 -3.23 -1.42 -18.09
CA LEU A 48 -2.11 -1.62 -17.18
C LEU A 48 -1.10 -0.49 -17.25
N GLU A 49 -1.25 0.43 -18.21
CA GLU A 49 -0.35 1.55 -18.47
C GLU A 49 -1.09 2.88 -18.54
N ASP A 50 -0.41 3.95 -18.16
CA ASP A 50 -0.86 5.34 -18.37
C ASP A 50 -0.68 5.77 -19.84
N GLU A 51 -1.16 6.96 -20.19
CA GLU A 51 -1.05 7.54 -21.54
C GLU A 51 0.40 7.70 -22.03
N SER A 52 1.38 7.62 -21.11
CA SER A 52 2.81 7.68 -21.42
C SER A 52 3.46 6.30 -21.54
N GLY A 53 2.68 5.21 -21.50
CA GLY A 53 3.17 3.83 -21.61
C GLY A 53 3.82 3.30 -20.32
N ARG A 54 3.58 3.92 -19.17
CA ARG A 54 4.16 3.50 -17.89
C ARG A 54 3.17 2.67 -17.10
N THR A 55 3.62 1.55 -16.56
CA THR A 55 2.70 0.63 -15.87
C THR A 55 2.15 1.20 -14.55
N PHE A 56 0.87 0.93 -14.29
CA PHE A 56 0.21 1.20 -13.00
C PHE A 56 0.70 0.27 -11.91
N PHE A 57 1.15 -0.93 -12.31
CA PHE A 57 1.66 -1.98 -11.44
C PHE A 57 3.08 -2.35 -11.84
N GLY A 58 3.96 -2.48 -10.86
CA GLY A 58 5.35 -2.92 -10.98
C GLY A 58 5.88 -3.20 -9.57
N ARG A 59 7.17 -3.58 -9.42
CA ARG A 59 7.80 -3.98 -8.14
C ARG A 59 7.90 -2.81 -7.14
N ALA A 60 7.65 -3.08 -5.85
CA ALA A 60 7.54 -2.06 -4.82
C ALA A 60 8.91 -1.48 -4.58
N THR A 61 8.92 -0.18 -4.47
CA THR A 61 10.07 0.60 -4.01
C THR A 61 9.86 1.04 -2.56
N HIS A 62 8.62 1.32 -2.18
CA HIS A 62 8.29 1.85 -0.86
C HIS A 62 7.19 1.01 -0.22
N PHE A 63 7.42 0.55 1.00
CA PHE A 63 6.37 0.00 1.85
C PHE A 63 5.64 1.13 2.58
N VAL A 64 4.32 1.23 2.48
CA VAL A 64 3.57 2.28 3.18
C VAL A 64 3.04 1.76 4.51
N SER A 65 3.63 2.22 5.61
CA SER A 65 3.12 1.98 6.96
C SER A 65 2.09 3.06 7.31
N HIS A 66 0.82 2.67 7.47
CA HIS A 66 -0.25 3.61 7.77
C HIS A 66 -1.34 3.02 8.69
N ALA A 67 -2.02 3.90 9.42
CA ALA A 67 -3.17 3.50 10.22
C ALA A 67 -4.41 3.27 9.35
N TRP A 68 -5.07 2.12 9.52
CA TRP A 68 -6.29 1.75 8.83
C TRP A 68 -7.52 2.62 9.15
N HIS A 69 -7.54 3.30 10.30
CA HIS A 69 -8.66 4.19 10.68
C HIS A 69 -8.54 5.60 10.11
N THR A 70 -7.43 5.91 9.44
CA THR A 70 -7.25 7.18 8.74
C THR A 70 -8.10 7.18 7.47
N GLU A 71 -8.61 8.36 7.10
CA GLU A 71 -9.27 8.53 5.81
C GLU A 71 -8.36 8.09 4.67
N TYR A 72 -8.90 7.26 3.79
CA TYR A 72 -8.10 6.63 2.74
C TYR A 72 -7.47 7.66 1.79
N SER A 73 -8.24 8.70 1.45
CA SER A 73 -7.77 9.83 0.65
C SER A 73 -6.58 10.55 1.30
N GLN A 74 -6.58 10.70 2.62
CA GLN A 74 -5.50 11.32 3.36
C GLN A 74 -4.23 10.46 3.35
N THR A 75 -4.37 9.15 3.49
CA THR A 75 -3.24 8.21 3.33
C THR A 75 -2.64 8.33 1.94
N VAL A 76 -3.48 8.27 0.89
CA VAL A 76 -3.04 8.43 -0.51
C VAL A 76 -2.33 9.76 -0.76
N ASP A 77 -2.90 10.86 -0.28
CA ASP A 77 -2.34 12.19 -0.49
C ASP A 77 -1.00 12.35 0.25
N ALA A 78 -0.91 11.88 1.51
CA ALA A 78 0.34 11.87 2.27
C ALA A 78 1.40 10.96 1.64
N SER A 79 1.01 9.76 1.18
CA SER A 79 1.95 8.82 0.57
C SER A 79 2.50 9.35 -0.75
N THR A 80 1.63 9.92 -1.59
CA THR A 80 2.06 10.46 -2.90
C THR A 80 2.75 11.81 -2.80
N GLY A 81 2.44 12.60 -1.77
CA GLY A 81 3.11 13.88 -1.50
C GLY A 81 4.49 13.73 -0.86
N ALA A 82 4.85 12.53 -0.38
CA ALA A 82 6.18 12.25 0.15
C ALA A 82 7.22 11.99 -0.95
N LEU A 83 6.75 11.64 -2.16
CA LEU A 83 7.60 11.25 -3.27
C LEU A 83 8.08 12.50 -4.01
N GLU A 84 9.39 12.61 -4.21
CA GLU A 84 9.98 13.70 -4.99
C GLU A 84 9.58 13.59 -6.48
N PRO A 85 9.54 14.69 -7.25
CA PRO A 85 9.24 14.65 -8.68
C PRO A 85 10.20 13.75 -9.49
N ALA A 86 11.44 13.59 -9.03
CA ALA A 86 12.43 12.67 -9.61
C ALA A 86 12.16 11.19 -9.26
N GLU A 87 11.36 10.92 -8.24
CA GLU A 87 10.86 9.60 -7.86
C GLU A 87 9.58 9.22 -8.62
N ASP A 88 9.39 9.78 -9.82
CA ASP A 88 8.31 9.41 -10.74
C ASP A 88 8.37 7.89 -11.08
N ALA A 89 9.41 7.16 -10.70
CA ALA A 89 9.52 5.69 -10.81
C ALA A 89 9.07 4.90 -9.56
N ALA A 90 8.63 5.57 -8.48
CA ALA A 90 8.28 4.89 -7.24
C ALA A 90 6.95 4.11 -7.36
N TYR A 91 6.98 2.91 -6.82
CA TYR A 91 5.85 2.00 -6.66
C TYR A 91 5.58 1.77 -5.17
N LEU A 92 4.33 2.02 -4.75
CA LEU A 92 3.92 1.96 -3.35
C LEU A 92 3.23 0.63 -3.02
N TYR A 93 3.71 -0.05 -1.98
CA TYR A 93 3.00 -1.12 -1.30
C TYR A 93 1.98 -0.50 -0.35
N LEU A 94 0.70 -0.56 -0.73
CA LEU A 94 -0.44 -0.26 0.13
C LEU A 94 -1.22 -1.56 0.35
N ASP A 95 -1.29 -2.02 1.60
CA ASP A 95 -1.86 -3.33 1.94
C ASP A 95 -3.28 -3.55 1.40
N ILE A 96 -4.12 -2.52 1.39
CA ILE A 96 -5.48 -2.53 0.86
C ILE A 96 -5.55 -2.92 -0.63
N PHE A 97 -4.50 -2.67 -1.39
CA PHE A 97 -4.44 -3.03 -2.81
C PHE A 97 -3.86 -4.41 -3.06
N VAL A 98 -2.83 -4.77 -2.30
CA VAL A 98 -1.99 -5.93 -2.57
C VAL A 98 -2.51 -7.15 -1.82
N ILE A 99 -2.99 -6.97 -0.60
CA ILE A 99 -3.47 -8.06 0.24
C ILE A 99 -4.94 -8.31 -0.05
N ASN A 100 -5.27 -9.57 -0.31
CA ASN A 100 -6.65 -10.03 -0.39
C ASN A 100 -7.32 -9.92 0.98
N GLN A 101 -8.16 -8.90 1.16
CA GLN A 101 -8.82 -8.62 2.44
C GLN A 101 -9.91 -9.66 2.79
N HIS A 102 -10.38 -10.41 1.80
CA HIS A 102 -11.45 -11.40 1.95
C HIS A 102 -10.90 -12.80 2.27
N CYS A 103 -9.67 -13.07 1.82
CA CYS A 103 -8.92 -14.28 2.12
C CYS A 103 -7.43 -13.93 2.31
N PRO A 104 -7.07 -13.34 3.47
CA PRO A 104 -5.71 -12.92 3.70
C PRO A 104 -4.71 -14.10 3.65
N PRO A 105 -3.47 -13.89 3.19
CA PRO A 105 -2.50 -14.98 3.04
C PRO A 105 -2.21 -15.73 4.34
N TRP A 106 -2.30 -15.04 5.49
CA TRP A 106 -2.12 -15.63 6.83
C TRP A 106 -3.28 -16.51 7.31
N HIS A 107 -4.31 -16.74 6.50
CA HIS A 107 -5.25 -17.84 6.74
C HIS A 107 -4.68 -19.20 6.28
N THR A 108 -3.55 -19.21 5.56
CA THR A 108 -2.85 -20.43 5.18
C THR A 108 -2.08 -20.98 6.39
N PRO A 109 -2.20 -22.28 6.72
CA PRO A 109 -1.47 -22.87 7.84
C PRO A 109 0.03 -22.65 7.76
N GLY A 110 0.63 -22.15 8.84
CA GLY A 110 2.06 -21.89 8.94
C GLY A 110 2.53 -20.55 8.36
N VAL A 111 1.63 -19.71 7.84
CA VAL A 111 1.95 -18.36 7.35
C VAL A 111 1.37 -17.32 8.30
N GLY A 112 2.22 -16.51 8.92
CA GLY A 112 1.80 -15.41 9.80
C GLY A 112 1.71 -14.06 9.06
N PRO A 113 0.92 -13.10 9.55
CA PRO A 113 0.92 -11.72 9.03
C PRO A 113 2.30 -11.07 9.11
N GLU A 114 3.08 -11.37 10.14
CA GLU A 114 4.45 -10.92 10.34
C GLU A 114 5.39 -11.36 9.21
N GLU A 115 5.20 -12.56 8.67
CA GLU A 115 5.99 -13.10 7.57
C GLU A 115 5.62 -12.39 6.25
N VAL A 116 4.32 -12.22 6.01
CA VAL A 116 3.81 -11.56 4.79
C VAL A 116 4.28 -10.10 4.73
N LEU A 117 4.06 -9.35 5.81
CA LEU A 117 4.44 -7.94 5.90
C LEU A 117 5.96 -7.78 6.00
N GLY A 118 6.65 -8.65 6.75
CA GLY A 118 8.10 -8.64 6.87
C GLY A 118 8.80 -8.86 5.52
N ARG A 119 8.30 -9.79 4.69
CA ARG A 119 8.81 -9.99 3.32
C ARG A 119 8.61 -8.74 2.45
N ALA A 120 7.45 -8.08 2.56
CA ALA A 120 7.16 -6.85 1.83
C ALA A 120 8.12 -5.70 2.22
N ILE A 121 8.36 -5.52 3.52
CA ILE A 121 9.32 -4.52 4.04
C ILE A 121 10.74 -4.86 3.59
N THR A 122 11.12 -6.13 3.64
CA THR A 122 12.46 -6.59 3.22
C THR A 122 12.70 -6.36 1.72
N ALA A 123 11.68 -6.52 0.89
CA ALA A 123 11.77 -6.31 -0.55
C ALA A 123 11.75 -4.82 -0.94
N ALA A 124 11.25 -3.94 -0.06
CA ALA A 124 11.17 -2.52 -0.31
C ALA A 124 12.54 -1.84 -0.14
N GLN A 125 12.74 -0.76 -0.89
CA GLN A 125 13.94 0.08 -0.80
C GLN A 125 13.84 1.10 0.34
N ALA A 126 12.61 1.45 0.72
CA ALA A 126 12.32 2.32 1.86
C ALA A 126 10.96 1.98 2.46
N VAL A 127 10.73 2.40 3.69
CA VAL A 127 9.43 2.40 4.34
C VAL A 127 8.97 3.84 4.50
N LEU A 128 7.76 4.13 4.03
CA LEU A 128 7.09 5.41 4.19
C LEU A 128 6.07 5.30 5.32
N LEU A 129 6.38 5.91 6.46
CA LEU A 129 5.50 6.01 7.61
C LEU A 129 4.56 7.23 7.46
N VAL A 130 3.26 6.96 7.40
CA VAL A 130 2.22 7.98 7.29
C VAL A 130 1.69 8.35 8.68
N LEU A 131 2.02 9.56 9.12
CA LEU A 131 1.61 10.12 10.41
C LEU A 131 0.46 11.12 10.23
N THR A 132 -0.77 10.60 10.08
CA THR A 132 -1.97 11.44 9.96
C THR A 132 -2.99 11.13 11.07
N PRO A 133 -3.59 12.16 11.70
CA PRO A 133 -3.18 13.57 11.66
C PRO A 133 -1.80 13.77 12.32
N TRP A 134 -1.03 14.76 11.88
CA TRP A 134 0.34 14.98 12.38
C TRP A 134 0.40 15.28 13.89
N SER A 135 -0.59 15.98 14.44
CA SER A 135 -0.64 16.39 15.85
C SER A 135 -0.86 15.23 16.82
N ALA A 136 -1.54 14.17 16.39
CA ALA A 136 -1.80 12.96 17.16
C ALA A 136 -1.84 11.74 16.22
N PRO A 137 -0.67 11.28 15.73
CA PRO A 137 -0.63 10.27 14.68
C PRO A 137 -1.20 8.94 15.14
N VAL A 138 -2.30 8.50 14.50
CA VAL A 138 -2.95 7.23 14.84
C VAL A 138 -2.01 6.04 14.60
N ALA A 139 -1.11 6.14 13.61
CA ALA A 139 -0.14 5.08 13.33
C ALA A 139 0.71 4.71 14.55
N LEU A 140 1.08 5.68 15.40
CA LEU A 140 1.91 5.43 16.58
C LEU A 140 1.16 4.72 17.72
N THR A 141 -0.16 4.54 17.61
CA THR A 141 -0.97 3.80 18.58
C THR A 141 -1.39 2.42 18.06
N ARG A 142 -0.92 2.01 16.87
CA ARG A 142 -1.32 0.76 16.20
C ARG A 142 -0.20 -0.26 16.27
N VAL A 143 -0.48 -1.43 16.84
CA VAL A 143 0.51 -2.50 17.00
C VAL A 143 1.18 -2.90 15.68
N TRP A 144 0.43 -2.95 14.57
CA TRP A 144 0.98 -3.29 13.27
C TRP A 144 1.93 -2.22 12.73
N CYS A 145 1.59 -0.93 12.84
CA CYS A 145 2.50 0.14 12.45
C CYS A 145 3.76 0.16 13.33
N LEU A 146 3.63 -0.09 14.64
CA LEU A 146 4.79 -0.21 15.54
C LEU A 146 5.68 -1.41 15.18
N TYR A 147 5.08 -2.55 14.82
CA TYR A 147 5.79 -3.71 14.30
C TYR A 147 6.55 -3.36 13.01
N GLU A 148 5.89 -2.73 12.04
CA GLU A 148 6.50 -2.31 10.77
C GLU A 148 7.68 -1.36 10.98
N ILE A 149 7.54 -0.36 11.87
CA ILE A 149 8.64 0.54 12.26
C ILE A 149 9.79 -0.27 12.87
N THR A 150 9.49 -1.20 13.77
CA THR A 150 10.51 -2.03 14.44
C THR A 150 11.29 -2.87 13.44
N ILE A 151 10.60 -3.55 12.51
CA ILE A 151 11.24 -4.34 11.45
C ILE A 151 12.07 -3.45 10.53
N THR A 152 11.56 -2.28 10.16
CA THR A 152 12.29 -1.30 9.34
C THR A 152 13.64 -0.94 9.98
N ILE A 153 13.63 -0.63 11.27
CA ILE A 153 14.84 -0.29 12.04
C ILE A 153 15.78 -1.50 12.11
N GLN A 154 15.26 -2.70 12.41
CA GLN A 154 16.06 -3.93 12.51
C GLN A 154 16.76 -4.28 11.19
N LEU A 155 16.08 -4.07 10.06
CA LEU A 155 16.62 -4.33 8.72
C LEU A 155 17.51 -3.19 8.20
N SER A 156 17.63 -2.09 8.94
CA SER A 156 18.30 -0.86 8.46
C SER A 156 17.74 -0.35 7.13
N THR A 157 16.46 -0.62 6.85
CA THR A 157 15.75 -0.10 5.69
C THR A 157 15.49 1.40 5.92
N PRO A 158 15.72 2.28 4.93
CA PRO A 158 15.43 3.70 5.05
C PRO A 158 13.98 3.96 5.49
N LEU A 159 13.81 4.70 6.59
CA LEU A 159 12.50 5.12 7.09
C LEU A 159 12.25 6.59 6.72
N GLN A 160 11.30 6.82 5.83
CA GLN A 160 10.77 8.13 5.48
C GLN A 160 9.49 8.40 6.26
N VAL A 161 9.26 9.66 6.64
CA VAL A 161 8.09 10.06 7.41
C VAL A 161 7.37 11.18 6.68
N ASN A 162 6.08 11.03 6.46
CA ASN A 162 5.22 12.11 5.96
C ASN A 162 3.85 12.09 6.63
N GLY A 163 3.11 13.18 6.52
CA GLY A 163 1.76 13.27 7.09
C GLY A 163 1.07 14.58 6.73
N ASN A 164 -0.26 14.57 6.76
CA ASN A 164 -1.03 15.79 6.51
C ASN A 164 -0.97 16.70 7.73
N LYS A 165 -0.51 17.94 7.53
CA LYS A 165 -0.61 19.00 8.55
C LYS A 165 -2.07 19.40 8.66
N SER A 166 -2.60 19.29 9.88
CA SER A 166 -3.98 19.69 10.22
C SER A 166 -4.18 21.18 10.09
#